data_AF-A0A0D2P3A4-F1
#
_entry.id   AF-A0A0D2P3A4-F1
#
_cell.length_a   1.000
_cell.length_b   1.000
_cell.length_c   1.000
_cell.angle_alpha   90.00
_cell.angle_beta   90.00
_cell.angle_gamma   90.00
#
_symmetry.space_group_name_H-M   'P 1'
#
loop_
_entity.id
_entity.type
_entity.pdbx_description
1 polymer ?
#
loop_
_entity_poly.entity_id
_entity_poly.type
_entity_poly.pdbx_seq_one_letter_code
_entity_poly.pdbx_strand_id
1 'polypeptide(L)'
;FKMESANSLIDMTLGLLHNLKVTIGGYDFYLQVQVVHNMPYEVLLGLHFHVLTQLGTQFYRDRSSHITIDDPNTGAKIMVPMCER
;
A
#
# COMPACT_ATOMS: atom_id res chain seq x y z
N PHE A 1 -16.85 -11.59 1.60
CA PHE A 1 -15.78 -11.79 0.59
C PHE A 1 -14.60 -12.42 1.29
N LYS A 2 -14.09 -13.58 0.82
CA LYS A 2 -12.90 -14.22 1.41
C LYS A 2 -11.66 -13.61 0.75
N MET A 3 -10.77 -13.03 1.54
CA MET A 3 -9.46 -12.61 1.07
C MET A 3 -8.56 -13.84 1.10
N GLU A 4 -7.98 -14.19 -0.04
CA GLU A 4 -6.98 -15.26 -0.12
C GLU A 4 -5.60 -14.61 0.03
N SER A 5 -4.92 -14.91 1.14
CA SER A 5 -3.57 -14.41 1.40
C SER A 5 -2.54 -15.24 0.64
N ALA A 6 -1.39 -14.64 0.31
CA ALA A 6 -0.25 -15.32 -0.34
C ALA A 6 0.38 -16.41 0.55
N ASN A 7 0.10 -16.39 1.84
CA ASN A 7 0.29 -17.52 2.74
C ASN A 7 -1.08 -18.21 2.82
N SER A 8 -1.20 -19.52 2.57
CA SER A 8 -2.46 -20.28 2.43
C SER A 8 -3.39 -20.31 3.67
N LEU A 9 -3.27 -19.34 4.57
CA LEU A 9 -4.19 -19.03 5.65
C LEU A 9 -5.26 -18.07 5.12
N ILE A 10 -6.48 -18.59 5.03
CA ILE A 10 -7.68 -17.80 4.78
C ILE A 10 -7.92 -16.99 6.06
N ASP A 11 -7.18 -15.90 6.23
CA ASP A 11 -7.28 -15.08 7.42
C ASP A 11 -8.58 -14.27 7.35
N MET A 12 -9.41 -14.41 8.39
CA MET A 12 -10.70 -13.73 8.42
C MET A 12 -10.46 -12.23 8.60
N THR A 13 -10.91 -11.45 7.64
CA THR A 13 -10.88 -10.00 7.69
C THR A 13 -11.70 -9.54 8.90
N LEU A 14 -11.07 -8.87 9.86
CA LEU A 14 -11.72 -8.33 11.05
C LEU A 14 -12.72 -7.23 10.71
N GLY A 15 -12.53 -6.56 9.57
CA GLY A 15 -13.45 -5.55 9.07
C GLY A 15 -12.86 -4.73 7.94
N LEU A 16 -13.67 -3.78 7.47
CA LEU A 16 -13.33 -2.85 6.40
C LEU A 16 -13.38 -1.42 6.93
N LEU A 17 -12.25 -0.74 6.91
CA LEU A 17 -12.14 0.68 7.23
C LEU A 17 -12.31 1.48 5.95
N HIS A 18 -13.38 2.27 5.88
CA HIS A 18 -13.62 3.18 4.77
C HIS A 18 -12.95 4.53 5.04
N ASN A 19 -12.36 5.13 3.99
CA ASN A 19 -11.76 6.47 4.04
C ASN A 19 -10.74 6.65 5.17
N LEU A 20 -9.91 5.63 5.43
CA LEU A 20 -8.81 5.78 6.37
C LEU A 20 -7.80 6.77 5.80
N LYS A 21 -7.54 7.84 6.56
CA LYS A 21 -6.48 8.79 6.25
C LYS A 21 -5.13 8.13 6.52
N VAL A 22 -4.34 7.94 5.47
CA VAL A 22 -2.98 7.36 5.52
C VAL A 22 -2.01 8.41 4.99
N THR A 23 -1.01 8.77 5.80
CA THR A 23 0.01 9.72 5.38
C THR A 23 1.23 8.96 4.85
N ILE A 24 1.56 9.14 3.57
CA ILE A 24 2.70 8.50 2.91
C ILE A 24 3.59 9.59 2.32
N GLY A 25 4.86 9.64 2.73
CA GLY A 25 5.81 10.65 2.23
C GLY A 25 5.39 12.10 2.51
N GLY A 26 4.57 12.34 3.54
CA GLY A 26 4.05 13.67 3.88
C GLY A 26 2.74 14.06 3.19
N TYR A 27 2.13 13.16 2.41
CA TYR A 27 0.88 13.40 1.71
C TYR A 27 -0.23 12.50 2.25
N ASP A 28 -1.43 13.06 2.33
CA ASP A 28 -2.59 12.40 2.93
C ASP A 28 -3.43 11.71 1.86
N PHE A 29 -3.58 10.40 1.99
CA PHE A 29 -4.40 9.55 1.13
C PHE A 29 -5.61 9.03 1.90
N TYR A 30 -6.77 8.98 1.27
CA TYR A 30 -7.96 8.35 1.84
C TYR A 30 -8.16 6.99 1.20
N LEU A 31 -7.88 5.94 1.96
CA LEU A 31 -7.86 4.56 1.47
C LEU A 31 -8.90 3.72 2.16
N GLN A 32 -9.49 2.80 1.40
CA GLN A 32 -10.27 1.73 1.97
C GLN A 32 -9.33 0.59 2.35
N VAL A 33 -9.20 0.33 3.65
CA VAL A 33 -8.24 -0.64 4.20
C VAL A 33 -8.99 -1.80 4.82
N GLN A 34 -8.60 -3.02 4.44
CA GLN A 34 -9.13 -4.22 5.04
C GLN A 34 -8.24 -4.66 6.19
N VAL A 35 -8.80 -4.80 7.38
CA VAL A 35 -8.06 -5.20 8.58
C VAL A 35 -8.03 -6.71 8.65
N VAL A 36 -6.84 -7.28 8.73
CA VAL A 36 -6.62 -8.73 8.82
C VAL A 36 -5.85 -9.01 10.10
N HIS A 37 -6.19 -10.10 10.80
CA HIS A 37 -5.49 -10.47 12.02
C HIS A 37 -4.18 -11.21 11.69
N ASN A 38 -3.20 -11.14 12.59
CA ASN A 38 -2.07 -12.06 12.57
C ASN A 38 -1.24 -12.15 11.26
N MET A 39 -1.05 -11.02 10.57
CA MET A 39 -0.20 -10.97 9.38
C MET A 39 1.25 -10.66 9.73
N PRO A 40 2.24 -11.23 9.00
CA PRO A 40 3.66 -10.95 9.21
C PRO A 40 4.08 -9.55 8.71
N TYR A 41 3.14 -8.72 8.27
CA TYR A 41 3.35 -7.38 7.74
C TYR A 41 2.30 -6.41 8.28
N GLU A 42 2.69 -5.15 8.44
CA GLU A 42 1.82 -4.10 8.99
C GLU A 42 0.82 -3.56 7.96
N VAL A 43 1.23 -3.45 6.69
CA VAL A 43 0.39 -2.94 5.61
C VAL A 43 0.68 -3.71 4.32
N LEU A 44 -0.39 -4.11 3.63
CA LEU A 44 -0.31 -4.66 2.28
C LEU A 44 -1.05 -3.73 1.32
N LEU A 45 -0.33 -3.22 0.32
CA LEU A 45 -0.91 -2.40 -0.73
C LEU A 45 -1.46 -3.31 -1.83
N GLY A 46 -2.78 -3.36 -1.96
CA GLY A 46 -3.45 -4.17 -2.98
C GLY A 46 -3.44 -3.52 -4.38
N LEU A 47 -3.85 -4.29 -5.38
CA LEU A 47 -3.93 -3.84 -6.78
C LEU A 47 -4.77 -2.57 -6.97
N HIS A 48 -5.87 -2.40 -6.22
CA HIS A 48 -6.68 -1.18 -6.28
C HIS A 48 -5.87 0.07 -5.93
N PHE A 49 -4.98 -0.02 -4.96
CA PHE A 49 -4.06 1.07 -4.63
C PHE A 49 -3.06 1.32 -5.76
N HIS A 50 -2.49 0.26 -6.35
CA HIS A 50 -1.59 0.37 -7.51
C HIS A 50 -2.25 1.08 -8.69
N VAL A 51 -3.50 0.73 -9.04
CA VAL A 51 -4.20 1.35 -10.17
C VAL A 51 -4.55 2.80 -9.88
N LEU A 52 -5.05 3.10 -8.68
CA LEU A 52 -5.43 4.46 -8.30
C LEU A 52 -4.25 5.40 -8.24
N THR A 53 -3.11 4.93 -7.76
CA THR A 53 -1.92 5.76 -7.55
C THR A 53 -0.87 5.66 -8.65
N GLN A 54 -1.19 4.95 -9.73
CA GLN A 54 -0.24 4.58 -10.80
C GLN A 54 1.13 4.16 -10.24
N LEU A 55 1.11 3.31 -9.21
CA LEU A 55 2.30 3.09 -8.39
C LEU A 55 3.43 2.52 -9.24
N GLY A 56 4.57 3.20 -9.23
CA GLY A 56 5.77 2.82 -9.96
C GLY A 56 6.89 2.46 -9.00
N THR A 57 7.36 1.21 -9.04
CA THR A 57 8.55 0.81 -8.28
C THR A 57 9.79 0.92 -9.16
N GLN A 58 10.80 1.66 -8.69
CA GLN A 58 12.10 1.77 -9.33
C GLN A 58 13.17 1.12 -8.46
N PHE A 59 13.91 0.21 -9.07
CA PHE A 59 15.07 -0.44 -8.47
C PHE A 59 16.34 0.17 -9.06
N TYR A 60 17.26 0.56 -8.18
CA TYR A 60 18.55 1.11 -8.59
C TYR A 60 19.66 0.05 -8.43
N ARG A 61 20.73 0.19 -9.23
CA ARG A 61 21.88 -0.73 -9.17
C ARG A 61 22.59 -0.73 -7.81
N ASP A 62 22.42 0.36 -7.08
CA ASP A 62 22.94 0.56 -5.72
C ASP A 62 22.15 -0.25 -4.67
N ARG A 63 21.18 -1.08 -5.08
CA ARG A 63 20.22 -1.79 -4.21
C ARG A 63 19.23 -0.90 -3.47
N SER A 64 19.35 0.43 -3.60
CA SER A 64 18.27 1.33 -3.24
C SER A 64 17.06 1.08 -4.14
N SER A 65 15.88 1.20 -3.56
CA SER A 65 14.60 1.06 -4.27
C SER A 65 13.69 2.18 -3.82
N HIS A 66 12.87 2.70 -4.71
CA HIS A 66 11.90 3.75 -4.39
C HIS A 66 10.56 3.42 -5.03
N ILE A 67 9.47 3.72 -4.33
CA ILE A 67 8.13 3.76 -4.91
C ILE A 67 7.78 5.18 -5.28
N THR A 68 7.15 5.31 -6.43
CA THR A 68 6.53 6.54 -6.92
C THR A 68 5.03 6.36 -6.82
N ILE A 69 4.36 7.29 -6.15
CA ILE A 69 2.92 7.33 -5.97
C ILE A 69 2.45 8.61 -6.67
N ASP A 70 1.62 8.46 -7.69
CA ASP A 70 0.93 9.56 -8.36
C ASP A 70 -0.42 9.73 -7.68
N ASP A 71 -0.65 10.87 -7.01
CA ASP A 71 -1.96 11.14 -6.43
C ASP A 71 -2.88 11.77 -7.50
N PRO A 72 -3.93 11.07 -7.95
CA PRO A 72 -4.84 11.60 -8.97
C PRO A 72 -5.68 12.77 -8.46
N ASN A 73 -5.80 12.96 -7.14
CA ASN A 73 -6.62 14.02 -6.56
C ASN A 73 -5.93 15.38 -6.59
N THR A 74 -4.61 15.41 -6.35
CA THR A 74 -3.80 16.63 -6.29
C THR A 74 -2.84 16.78 -7.47
N GLY A 75 -2.61 15.71 -8.23
CA GLY A 75 -1.58 15.63 -9.27
C GLY A 75 -0.15 15.58 -8.73
N ALA A 76 0.01 15.36 -7.42
CA ALA A 76 1.32 15.28 -6.79
C ALA A 76 2.00 13.93 -7.09
N LYS A 77 3.30 13.97 -7.41
CA LYS A 77 4.15 12.77 -7.49
C LYS A 77 5.01 12.67 -6.23
N ILE A 78 4.89 11.54 -5.55
CA ILE A 78 5.52 11.30 -4.26
C ILE A 78 6.48 10.16 -4.41
N MET A 79 7.73 10.36 -3.99
CA MET A 79 8.78 9.35 -4.10
C MET A 79 9.21 8.93 -2.69
N VAL A 80 8.99 7.66 -2.36
CA VAL A 80 9.31 7.10 -1.04
C VAL A 80 10.40 6.06 -1.18
N PRO A 81 11.54 6.20 -0.47
CA PRO A 81 12.55 5.14 -0.44
C PRO A 81 11.99 3.89 0.23
N MET A 82 12.16 2.76 -0.43
CA MET A 82 11.97 1.44 0.17
C MET A 82 13.24 1.09 0.93
N CYS A 83 13.13 1.03 2.25
CA CYS A 83 14.19 0.50 3.10
C CYS A 83 13.94 -0.99 3.29
N GLU A 84 14.90 -1.84 2.90
CA GLU A 84 14.91 -3.23 3.38
C GLU A 84 15.22 -3.20 4.88
N ARG A 85 14.33 -3.76 5.70
CA ARG A 85 14.51 -3.92 7.13
C ARG A 85 15.29 -5.19 7.44
#